data_AF-A0A519UU00-F1
#
_entry.id   AF-A0A519UU00-F1
#
_cell.length_a   1.000
_cell.length_b   1.000
_cell.length_c   1.000
_cell.angle_alpha   90.00
_cell.angle_beta   90.00
_cell.angle_gamma   90.00
#
_symmetry.space_group_name_H-M   'P 1'
#
loop_
_entity.id
_entity.type
_entity.pdbx_description
1 polymer ?
#
loop_
_entity_poly.entity_id
_entity_poly.type
_entity_poly.pdbx_seq_one_letter_code
_entity_poly.pdbx_strand_id
1 'polypeptide(L)'
;DENGNISSTPPDPKKKKVFNIEDVQIGITRQEDIIDENPVKKGTVTFFNDSKGYGFIKNTETQDSIFVHANGLVTQIKEGDKVTFEVEMGQKGPTAVKVSKV
;
A
#
# COMPACT_ATOMS: atom_id res chain seq x y z
N ASP A 1 48.06 -7.43 -23.64
CA ASP A 1 48.84 -8.10 -22.57
C ASP A 1 47.92 -8.90 -21.68
N GLU A 2 48.39 -10.08 -21.29
CA GLU A 2 47.92 -11.06 -20.30
C GLU A 2 46.69 -10.76 -19.41
N ASN A 3 45.55 -10.31 -19.93
CA ASN A 3 44.29 -10.38 -19.21
C ASN A 3 43.09 -10.41 -20.15
N GLY A 4 42.60 -11.63 -20.37
CA GLY A 4 41.21 -11.97 -20.12
C GLY A 4 40.16 -11.39 -21.06
N ASN A 5 39.70 -12.26 -21.97
CA ASN A 5 38.37 -12.21 -22.58
C ASN A 5 37.32 -11.57 -21.65
N ILE A 6 36.71 -10.45 -22.04
CA ILE A 6 35.35 -10.14 -21.61
C ILE A 6 34.51 -9.71 -22.81
N SER A 7 33.51 -10.55 -23.08
CA SER A 7 32.44 -10.38 -24.06
C SER A 7 31.85 -8.97 -24.00
N SER A 8 31.94 -8.20 -25.08
CA SER A 8 31.38 -6.85 -25.15
C SER A 8 30.12 -6.83 -26.01
N THR A 9 29.07 -7.51 -25.55
CA THR A 9 27.65 -7.29 -25.95
C THR A 9 26.72 -8.09 -25.02
N PRO A 10 25.42 -7.78 -24.87
CA PRO A 10 24.79 -6.66 -24.14
C PRO A 10 23.66 -7.15 -23.18
N PRO A 11 23.13 -6.31 -22.27
CA PRO A 11 21.67 -6.14 -22.30
C PRO A 11 21.19 -4.71 -21.96
N ASP A 12 20.25 -4.25 -22.77
CA ASP A 12 19.43 -3.06 -22.58
C ASP A 12 18.91 -2.86 -21.14
N PRO A 13 19.20 -1.73 -20.49
CA PRO A 13 18.39 -1.24 -19.39
C PRO A 13 17.22 -0.40 -19.93
N LYS A 14 16.36 -0.97 -20.79
CA LYS A 14 15.09 -0.34 -21.17
C LYS A 14 14.07 -0.53 -20.05
N LYS A 15 14.01 0.46 -19.14
CA LYS A 15 12.81 1.06 -18.52
C LYS A 15 13.19 1.78 -17.21
N LYS A 16 13.82 2.95 -17.32
CA LYS A 16 13.60 3.99 -16.29
C LYS A 16 12.32 4.72 -16.68
N LYS A 17 11.24 4.44 -15.94
CA LYS A 17 10.01 5.23 -16.01
C LYS A 17 10.32 6.64 -15.51
N VAL A 18 9.85 7.59 -16.29
CA VAL A 18 9.94 9.03 -16.14
C VAL A 18 9.40 9.44 -14.77
N PHE A 19 10.21 10.14 -13.98
CA PHE A 19 9.70 10.97 -12.89
C PHE A 19 9.66 12.40 -13.40
N ASN A 20 8.50 13.02 -13.24
CA ASN A 20 8.15 14.32 -13.79
C ASN A 20 9.13 15.42 -13.38
N ILE A 21 9.35 16.29 -14.34
CA ILE A 21 10.17 17.50 -14.41
C ILE A 21 9.58 18.69 -13.63
N GLU A 22 8.94 18.47 -12.49
CA GLU A 22 8.15 19.53 -11.82
C GLU A 22 8.80 20.18 -10.59
N ASP A 23 10.00 19.77 -10.18
CA ASP A 23 10.66 20.39 -9.01
C ASP A 23 11.88 21.24 -9.40
N VAL A 24 11.61 22.34 -10.10
CA VAL A 24 12.52 23.49 -10.21
C VAL A 24 11.93 24.61 -9.35
N GLN A 25 12.57 24.84 -8.20
CA GLN A 25 12.21 25.87 -7.20
C GLN A 25 12.06 27.28 -7.79
N ILE A 26 10.95 27.97 -7.51
CA ILE A 26 10.88 29.46 -7.52
C ILE A 26 9.91 29.90 -6.40
N GLY A 27 10.43 30.58 -5.39
CA GLY A 27 9.72 30.84 -4.13
C GLY A 27 8.58 31.86 -4.18
N ILE A 28 7.49 31.56 -3.45
CA ILE A 28 6.66 32.44 -2.60
C ILE A 28 5.57 31.61 -1.87
N THR A 29 5.34 31.96 -0.60
CA THR A 29 4.16 31.70 0.28
C THR A 29 3.59 30.28 0.47
N ARG A 30 3.81 29.74 1.68
CA ARG A 30 2.96 28.81 2.46
C ARG A 30 1.95 27.99 1.65
N GLN A 31 2.38 26.85 1.15
CA GLN A 31 1.47 25.80 0.70
C GLN A 31 1.48 24.67 1.73
N GLU A 32 0.44 24.68 2.56
CA GLU A 32 -0.04 23.51 3.32
C GLU A 32 -0.60 22.49 2.32
N ASP A 33 0.23 21.62 1.77
CA ASP A 33 -0.20 20.56 0.84
C ASP A 33 0.75 19.36 1.03
N ILE A 34 0.41 18.19 1.56
CA ILE A 34 -0.82 17.60 2.08
C ILE A 34 -0.32 16.70 3.23
N ILE A 35 -0.70 17.00 4.47
CA ILE A 35 -0.75 15.93 5.47
C ILE A 35 -1.82 15.00 4.90
N ASP A 36 -1.46 13.78 4.50
CA ASP A 36 -2.44 12.77 4.09
C ASP A 36 -3.26 12.40 5.33
N GLU A 37 -4.18 13.31 5.71
CA GLU A 37 -5.06 13.27 6.89
C GLU A 37 -6.16 12.21 6.75
N ASN A 38 -6.07 11.34 5.74
CA ASN A 38 -6.81 10.10 5.73
C ASN A 38 -5.85 8.94 6.04
N PRO A 39 -5.73 8.51 7.32
CA PRO A 39 -5.16 7.19 7.63
C PRO A 39 -5.93 6.04 6.96
N VAL A 40 -7.08 6.35 6.35
CA VAL A 40 -8.02 5.44 5.72
C VAL A 40 -7.54 5.01 4.33
N LYS A 41 -7.01 3.79 4.24
CA LYS A 41 -6.65 3.11 3.01
C LYS A 41 -7.83 2.33 2.43
N LYS A 42 -7.74 1.95 1.16
CA LYS A 42 -8.75 1.14 0.46
C LYS A 42 -8.21 -0.24 0.12
N GLY A 43 -9.08 -1.24 0.18
CA GLY A 43 -8.74 -2.60 -0.18
C GLY A 43 -9.95 -3.47 -0.42
N THR A 44 -9.65 -4.73 -0.72
CA THR A 44 -10.65 -5.77 -0.94
C THR A 44 -10.43 -6.88 0.06
N VAL A 45 -11.50 -7.34 0.70
CA VAL A 45 -11.44 -8.47 1.63
C VAL A 45 -11.17 -9.74 0.83
N THR A 46 -10.01 -10.37 1.05
CA THR A 46 -9.68 -11.63 0.37
C THR A 46 -10.15 -12.84 1.15
N PHE A 47 -10.24 -12.70 2.47
CA PHE A 47 -10.69 -13.77 3.34
C PHE A 47 -11.26 -13.17 4.62
N PHE A 48 -12.42 -13.63 5.06
CA PHE A 48 -12.96 -13.25 6.36
C PHE A 48 -13.71 -14.42 6.99
N ASN A 49 -13.36 -14.73 8.23
CA ASN A 49 -14.02 -15.76 9.02
C ASN A 49 -14.78 -15.11 10.17
N ASP A 50 -16.09 -14.97 10.01
CA ASP A 50 -16.99 -14.37 11.00
C ASP A 50 -17.04 -15.21 12.29
N SER A 51 -17.00 -16.54 12.18
CA SER A 51 -17.03 -17.45 13.33
C SER A 51 -15.78 -17.37 14.21
N LYS A 52 -14.61 -17.14 13.62
CA LYS A 52 -13.34 -16.96 14.35
C LYS A 52 -12.99 -15.48 14.60
N GLY A 53 -13.68 -14.55 13.95
CA GLY A 53 -13.48 -13.12 14.11
C GLY A 53 -12.15 -12.58 13.58
N TYR A 54 -11.62 -13.15 12.48
CA TYR A 54 -10.42 -12.61 11.82
C TYR A 54 -10.51 -12.73 10.30
N GLY A 55 -9.68 -11.96 9.61
CA GLY A 55 -9.57 -12.02 8.16
C GLY A 55 -8.33 -11.34 7.62
N PHE A 56 -8.30 -11.20 6.30
CA PHE A 56 -7.27 -10.50 5.55
C PHE A 56 -7.91 -9.58 4.52
N ILE A 57 -7.35 -8.37 4.45
CA ILE A 57 -7.72 -7.37 3.47
C ILE A 57 -6.51 -7.14 2.58
N LYS A 58 -6.69 -7.27 1.27
CA LYS A 58 -5.67 -6.92 0.30
C LYS A 58 -5.78 -5.44 -0.03
N ASN A 59 -4.74 -4.68 0.30
CA ASN A 59 -4.67 -3.27 -0.04
C ASN A 59 -4.63 -3.09 -1.57
N THR A 60 -5.40 -2.16 -2.12
CA THR A 60 -5.45 -1.97 -3.58
C THR A 60 -4.21 -1.24 -4.11
N GLU A 61 -3.58 -0.39 -3.30
CA GLU A 61 -2.40 0.41 -3.67
C GLU A 61 -1.11 -0.40 -3.49
N THR A 62 -0.91 -0.98 -2.31
CA THR A 62 0.34 -1.69 -1.99
C THR A 62 0.29 -3.17 -2.31
N GLN A 63 -0.90 -3.73 -2.59
CA GLN A 63 -1.15 -5.16 -2.79
C GLN A 63 -0.79 -6.05 -1.58
N ASP A 64 -0.45 -5.45 -0.44
CA ASP A 64 -0.13 -6.15 0.78
C ASP A 64 -1.37 -6.77 1.41
N SER A 65 -1.16 -7.90 2.09
CA SER A 65 -2.18 -8.54 2.91
C SER A 65 -2.11 -7.97 4.33
N ILE A 66 -3.16 -7.23 4.71
CA ILE A 66 -3.29 -6.62 6.02
C ILE A 66 -4.20 -7.49 6.88
N PHE A 67 -3.76 -7.77 8.10
CA PHE A 67 -4.52 -8.58 9.05
C PHE A 67 -5.69 -7.76 9.63
N VAL A 68 -6.89 -8.32 9.69
CA VAL A 68 -8.05 -7.69 10.33
C VAL A 68 -8.62 -8.57 11.43
N HIS A 69 -9.00 -7.95 12.54
CA HIS A 69 -9.68 -8.60 13.67
C HIS A 69 -11.13 -8.11 13.77
N ALA A 70 -12.05 -8.93 14.27
CA ALA A 70 -13.45 -8.58 14.45
C ALA A 70 -13.64 -7.32 15.30
N ASN A 71 -12.75 -7.09 16.28
CA ASN A 71 -12.76 -5.87 17.11
C ASN A 71 -12.49 -4.58 16.32
N GLY A 72 -11.82 -4.69 15.16
CA GLY A 72 -11.49 -3.55 14.30
C GLY A 72 -12.55 -3.27 13.24
N LEU A 73 -13.62 -4.06 13.17
CA LEU A 73 -14.70 -3.89 12.21
C LEU A 73 -15.74 -2.90 12.75
N VAL A 74 -16.02 -1.84 12.00
CA VAL A 74 -17.14 -0.92 12.28
C VAL A 74 -18.43 -1.48 11.67
N THR A 75 -18.30 -2.10 10.50
CA THR A 75 -19.40 -2.74 9.78
C THR A 75 -19.08 -4.19 9.50
N GLN A 76 -20.09 -5.05 9.37
CA GLN A 76 -19.86 -6.43 8.96
C GLN A 76 -19.39 -6.48 7.51
N ILE A 77 -18.25 -7.14 7.28
CA ILE A 77 -17.62 -7.28 5.96
C ILE A 77 -17.71 -8.74 5.50
N LYS A 78 -17.76 -8.94 4.18
CA LYS A 78 -17.72 -10.28 3.58
C LYS A 78 -16.54 -10.40 2.63
N GLU A 79 -16.17 -11.63 2.31
CA GLU A 79 -15.19 -11.90 1.25
C GLU A 79 -15.62 -11.24 -0.07
N GLY A 80 -14.67 -10.59 -0.74
CA GLY A 80 -14.88 -9.88 -2.00
C GLY A 80 -15.39 -8.44 -1.86
N ASP A 81 -15.79 -8.01 -0.66
CA ASP A 81 -16.23 -6.64 -0.45
C ASP A 81 -15.07 -5.65 -0.52
N LYS A 82 -15.34 -4.47 -1.07
CA LYS A 82 -14.44 -3.33 -0.99
C LYS A 82 -14.63 -2.65 0.35
N VAL A 83 -13.52 -2.36 1.01
CA VAL A 83 -13.51 -1.80 2.35
C VAL A 83 -12.47 -0.69 2.45
N THR A 84 -12.79 0.29 3.27
CA THR A 84 -11.88 1.30 3.76
C THR A 84 -11.41 0.93 5.15
N PHE A 85 -10.11 1.02 5.42
CA PHE A 85 -9.51 0.63 6.70
C PHE A 85 -8.29 1.49 7.01
N GLU A 86 -8.03 1.72 8.29
CA GLU A 86 -6.80 2.36 8.75
C GLU A 86 -5.75 1.28 9.03
N VAL A 87 -4.51 1.49 8.60
CA VAL A 87 -3.40 0.57 8.91
C VAL A 87 -2.65 1.07 10.12
N GLU A 88 -2.66 0.28 11.19
CA GLU A 88 -1.91 0.54 12.41
C GLU A 88 -0.76 -0.47 12.54
N MET A 89 0.40 -0.01 13.00
CA MET A 89 1.56 -0.86 13.29
C MET A 89 1.43 -1.43 14.70
N GLY A 90 0.96 -2.68 14.81
CA GLY A 90 0.86 -3.40 16.09
C GLY A 90 2.09 -4.26 16.39
N GLN A 91 2.11 -4.87 17.58
CA GLN A 91 3.17 -5.80 18.00
C GLN A 91 3.34 -7.03 17.07
N LYS A 92 2.30 -7.37 16.30
CA LYS A 92 2.28 -8.51 15.37
C LYS A 92 2.38 -8.08 13.89
N GLY A 93 2.64 -6.80 13.63
CA GLY A 93 2.71 -6.22 12.29
C GLY A 93 1.48 -5.36 11.92
N PRO A 94 1.32 -5.04 10.62
CA PRO A 94 0.28 -4.14 10.16
C PRO A 94 -1.12 -4.75 10.36
N THR A 95 -1.94 -4.06 11.15
CA THR A 95 -3.30 -4.45 11.49
C THR A 95 -4.28 -3.41 10.98
N ALA A 96 -5.38 -3.87 10.38
CA ALA A 96 -6.47 -3.02 9.93
C ALA A 96 -7.40 -2.70 11.10
N VAL A 97 -7.61 -1.41 11.34
CA VAL A 97 -8.55 -0.87 12.34
C VAL A 97 -9.59 0.02 11.65
N LYS A 98 -10.72 0.23 12.33
CA LYS A 98 -11.87 1.00 11.82
C LYS A 98 -12.29 0.61 10.41
N VAL A 99 -12.42 -0.69 10.15
CA VAL A 99 -12.79 -1.19 8.83
C VAL A 99 -14.27 -0.90 8.57
N SER A 100 -14.54 -0.16 7.49
CA SER A 100 -15.87 0.20 7.02
C SER A 100 -16.04 -0.23 5.57
N LYS A 101 -17.19 -0.80 5.23
CA LYS A 101 -17.54 -1.13 3.86
C LYS A 101 -17.82 0.15 3.04
N VAL A 102 -17.31 0.20 1.82
CA VAL A 102 -17.59 1.28 0.83
C VAL A 102 -18.68 0.90 -0.16
#